data_AF-A0A961ZL44-F1
#
_entry.id   AF-A0A961ZL44-F1
#
_cell.length_a   1.000
_cell.length_b   1.000
_cell.length_c   1.000
_cell.angle_alpha   90.00
_cell.angle_beta   90.00
_cell.angle_gamma   90.00
#
_symmetry.space_group_name_H-M   'P 1'
#
loop_
_entity.id
_entity.type
_entity.pdbx_description
1 polymer ?
#
loop_
_entity_poly.entity_id
_entity_poly.type
_entity_poly.pdbx_seq_one_letter_code
_entity_poly.pdbx_strand_id
1 'polypeptide(L)'
;MRDLPQSFAEHLAEGATTLCWCWRLTRRDGVVLGFTDHDRDLEFAGTTFEAAAGFTASEMKDAVGLGVNNLEVSSAVSSERLNEADLAAGLYDDGQVEVFRVNWQQPESRVLTRTGSLGEIRRAGTAFTAEVRGLAHYLQQPRGRIYQYGCDADVGDARCGVDLLAATYRGAGAVAQTVNDRTFVVSGLGDFTADWFTRGLMTFTSGPAQAQSIEIKSHTIAAGLVTIELWHAVRGPIEPGQSFVVTAGCDKHISTCKAKFANVINFRGFPHMPGNDFVTSYFGSGSS
;
A
#
# COMPACT_ATOMS: atom_id res chain seq x y z
N MET A 1 20.69 -15.38 21.18
CA MET A 1 20.25 -15.19 22.57
C MET A 1 19.78 -13.75 22.68
N ARG A 2 18.58 -13.51 23.23
CA ARG A 2 18.05 -12.14 23.38
C ARG A 2 18.62 -11.51 24.64
N ASP A 3 18.97 -10.24 24.54
CA ASP A 3 19.35 -9.45 25.70
C ASP A 3 18.07 -9.04 26.43
N LEU A 4 17.94 -9.45 27.69
CA LEU A 4 16.77 -9.17 28.51
C LEU A 4 17.12 -8.03 29.47
N PRO A 5 16.27 -7.00 29.60
CA PRO A 5 16.45 -6.02 30.66
C PRO A 5 16.59 -6.71 32.01
N GLN A 6 17.55 -6.27 32.82
CA GLN A 6 17.91 -6.93 34.08
C GLN A 6 16.69 -7.16 34.99
N SER A 7 15.84 -6.15 35.14
CA SER A 7 14.59 -6.24 35.92
C SER A 7 13.61 -7.29 35.40
N PHE A 8 13.59 -7.53 34.09
CA PHE A 8 12.74 -8.54 33.47
C PHE A 8 13.31 -9.95 33.64
N ALA A 9 14.64 -10.09 33.54
CA ALA A 9 15.33 -11.36 33.76
C ALA A 9 15.22 -11.81 35.23
N GLU A 10 15.37 -10.88 36.18
CA GLU A 10 15.20 -11.14 37.62
C GLU A 10 13.78 -11.61 37.92
N HIS A 11 12.77 -10.91 37.40
CA HIS A 11 11.37 -11.29 37.59
C HIS A 11 11.03 -12.66 36.97
N LEU A 12 11.55 -12.96 35.77
CA LEU A 12 11.38 -14.28 35.15
C LEU A 12 11.95 -15.42 36.02
N ALA A 13 13.03 -15.15 36.76
CA ALA A 13 13.65 -16.13 37.64
C ALA A 13 12.86 -16.38 38.94
N GLU A 14 11.98 -15.46 39.36
CA GLU A 14 11.14 -15.59 40.57
C GLU A 14 10.02 -16.64 40.42
N GLY A 15 9.65 -16.99 39.19
CA GLY A 15 8.65 -18.02 38.90
C GLY A 15 7.18 -17.58 39.04
N ALA A 16 6.90 -16.38 39.56
CA ALA A 16 5.56 -15.79 39.59
C ALA A 16 5.25 -15.10 38.25
N THR A 17 4.25 -15.57 37.51
CA THR A 17 3.97 -15.09 36.15
C THR A 17 2.98 -13.94 36.14
N THR A 18 3.38 -12.75 36.59
CA THR A 18 2.59 -11.52 36.38
C THR A 18 2.79 -10.98 34.96
N LEU A 19 2.87 -11.88 33.98
CA LEU A 19 3.27 -11.59 32.62
C LEU A 19 2.10 -11.70 31.65
N CYS A 20 1.88 -10.65 30.87
CA CYS A 20 0.93 -10.60 29.78
C CYS A 20 1.65 -10.37 28.44
N TRP A 21 0.92 -10.55 27.36
CA TRP A 21 1.32 -10.18 26.01
C TRP A 21 0.66 -8.87 25.62
N CYS A 22 1.45 -8.00 24.99
CA CYS A 22 0.95 -6.74 24.44
C CYS A 22 1.36 -6.63 22.97
N TRP A 23 0.45 -6.21 22.11
CA TRP A 23 0.66 -6.02 20.68
C TRP A 23 0.45 -4.57 20.33
N ARG A 24 1.41 -3.99 19.61
CA ARG A 24 1.26 -2.67 19.02
C ARG A 24 1.18 -2.82 17.51
N LEU A 25 0.14 -2.25 16.91
CA LEU A 25 -0.03 -2.13 15.47
C LEU A 25 0.07 -0.66 15.08
N THR A 26 1.00 -0.34 14.18
CA THR A 26 1.19 1.00 13.64
C THR A 26 0.86 0.97 12.14
N ARG A 27 -0.20 1.69 11.77
CA ARG A 27 -0.60 1.87 10.37
C ARG A 27 0.35 2.83 9.65
N ARG A 28 0.38 2.76 8.31
CA ARG A 28 1.22 3.63 7.47
C ARG A 28 0.86 5.12 7.56
N ASP A 29 -0.36 5.43 7.97
CA ASP A 29 -0.85 6.80 8.23
C ASP A 29 -0.52 7.31 9.64
N GLY A 30 0.20 6.53 10.45
CA GLY A 30 0.65 6.92 11.78
C GLY A 30 -0.32 6.60 12.90
N VAL A 31 -1.50 6.05 12.60
CA VAL A 31 -2.42 5.58 13.65
C VAL A 31 -1.81 4.39 14.38
N VAL A 32 -1.78 4.48 15.72
CA VAL A 32 -1.26 3.42 16.60
C VAL A 32 -2.41 2.80 17.39
N LEU A 33 -2.48 1.47 17.35
CA LEU A 33 -3.40 0.64 18.11
C LEU A 33 -2.60 -0.27 19.05
N GLY A 34 -3.02 -0.40 20.30
CA GLY A 34 -2.40 -1.28 21.27
C GLY A 34 -3.43 -2.27 21.81
N PHE A 35 -3.06 -3.53 21.94
CA PHE A 35 -3.92 -4.61 22.47
C PHE A 35 -3.18 -5.41 23.53
N THR A 36 -3.88 -5.94 24.54
CA THR A 36 -3.31 -6.80 25.57
C THR A 36 -4.17 -8.03 25.84
N ASP A 37 -3.56 -9.15 26.23
CA ASP A 37 -4.28 -10.35 26.72
C ASP A 37 -4.56 -10.29 28.24
N HIS A 38 -4.15 -9.19 28.88
CA HIS A 38 -4.52 -8.88 30.25
C HIS A 38 -5.99 -8.43 30.33
N ASP A 39 -6.59 -8.55 31.51
CA ASP A 39 -7.99 -8.18 31.79
C ASP A 39 -8.17 -6.68 32.05
N ARG A 40 -7.08 -5.92 32.06
CA ARG A 40 -7.06 -4.46 32.25
C ARG A 40 -6.14 -3.79 31.25
N ASP A 41 -6.52 -2.57 30.87
CA ASP A 41 -5.71 -1.72 30.02
C ASP A 41 -4.33 -1.47 30.65
N LEU A 42 -3.31 -1.50 29.81
CA LEU A 42 -1.93 -1.19 30.18
C LEU A 42 -1.44 0.00 29.36
N GLU A 43 -0.58 0.82 29.94
CA GLU A 43 -0.01 1.97 29.23
C GLU A 43 1.51 1.94 29.33
N PHE A 44 2.17 2.00 28.18
CA PHE A 44 3.62 2.19 28.13
C PHE A 44 4.06 2.73 26.76
N ALA A 45 5.19 3.44 26.76
CA ALA A 45 5.81 4.00 25.55
C ALA A 45 4.81 4.78 24.66
N GLY A 46 3.95 5.59 25.29
CA GLY A 46 2.97 6.45 24.61
C GLY A 46 1.82 5.71 23.93
N THR A 47 1.57 4.45 24.29
CA THR A 47 0.46 3.66 23.74
C THR A 47 -0.36 3.04 24.86
N THR A 48 -1.67 3.22 24.81
CA THR A 48 -2.62 2.44 25.61
C THR A 48 -2.88 1.12 24.89
N PHE A 49 -2.61 0.03 25.59
CA PHE A 49 -2.90 -1.33 25.19
C PHE A 49 -4.22 -1.75 25.83
N GLU A 50 -5.27 -1.76 25.03
CA GLU A 50 -6.63 -2.01 25.51
C GLU A 50 -6.85 -3.50 25.78
N ALA A 51 -7.51 -3.79 26.92
CA ALA A 51 -8.03 -5.10 27.25
C ALA A 51 -9.34 -5.32 26.46
N ALA A 52 -9.24 -5.34 25.14
CA ALA A 52 -10.36 -5.66 24.27
C ALA A 52 -10.47 -7.18 24.11
N ALA A 53 -11.67 -7.71 24.41
CA ALA A 53 -12.01 -9.10 24.24
C ALA A 53 -11.78 -9.55 22.78
N GLY A 54 -10.76 -10.36 22.54
CA GLY A 54 -10.49 -10.95 21.22
C GLY A 54 -9.03 -11.31 20.97
N PHE A 55 -8.06 -10.65 21.64
CA PHE A 55 -6.65 -10.92 21.38
C PHE A 55 -6.15 -12.21 22.05
N THR A 56 -6.65 -13.35 21.58
CA THR A 56 -6.15 -14.68 21.94
C THR A 56 -5.01 -15.02 21.00
N ALA A 57 -3.79 -15.03 21.51
CA ALA A 57 -2.64 -15.52 20.76
C ALA A 57 -2.81 -17.02 20.49
N SER A 58 -2.92 -17.39 19.22
CA SER A 58 -2.70 -18.77 18.79
C SER A 58 -1.21 -19.13 18.91
N GLU A 59 -0.92 -20.43 18.86
CA GLU A 59 0.41 -21.00 19.02
C GLU A 59 1.47 -20.30 18.15
N MET A 60 2.45 -19.65 18.78
CA MET A 60 3.59 -19.04 18.10
C MET A 60 4.64 -20.11 17.78
N LYS A 61 4.88 -20.37 16.49
CA LYS A 61 5.93 -21.30 16.03
C LYS A 61 7.18 -20.57 15.58
N ASP A 62 8.34 -21.01 16.09
CA ASP A 62 9.66 -20.57 15.64
C ASP A 62 10.31 -21.64 14.77
N ALA A 63 10.87 -21.23 13.64
CA ALA A 63 11.69 -22.08 12.78
C ALA A 63 12.95 -21.32 12.34
N VAL A 64 14.08 -22.04 12.31
CA VAL A 64 15.39 -21.50 11.93
C VAL A 64 15.55 -21.60 10.41
N GLY A 65 15.71 -20.48 9.71
CA GLY A 65 15.96 -20.44 8.26
C GLY A 65 15.45 -19.18 7.56
N LEU A 66 15.74 -19.07 6.26
CA LEU A 66 15.27 -17.99 5.37
C LEU A 66 13.97 -18.31 4.61
N GLY A 67 13.43 -19.54 4.73
CA GLY A 67 12.13 -19.90 4.15
C GLY A 67 11.01 -19.07 4.77
N VAL A 68 9.88 -18.89 4.07
CA VAL A 68 8.72 -18.21 4.66
C VAL A 68 8.23 -19.12 5.77
N ASN A 69 8.78 -18.95 6.95
CA ASN A 69 8.18 -19.43 8.15
C ASN A 69 7.01 -18.48 8.33
N ASN A 70 5.88 -18.81 7.68
CA ASN A 70 4.61 -18.15 7.88
C ASN A 70 4.38 -18.16 9.39
N LEU A 71 4.62 -17.02 10.03
CA LEU A 71 4.09 -16.77 11.35
C LEU A 71 2.61 -16.51 11.13
N GLU A 72 1.84 -17.57 11.01
CA GLU A 72 0.40 -17.46 11.05
C GLU A 72 0.03 -17.29 12.53
N VAL A 73 0.18 -16.07 13.04
CA VAL A 73 -0.47 -15.67 14.28
C VAL A 73 -1.93 -15.45 13.91
N SER A 74 -2.76 -16.49 13.93
CA SER A 74 -4.20 -16.29 13.81
C SER A 74 -4.68 -15.64 15.11
N SER A 75 -4.68 -14.31 15.18
CA SER A 75 -5.33 -13.57 16.26
C SER A 75 -6.72 -13.16 15.79
N ALA A 76 -7.75 -13.51 16.58
CA ALA A 76 -9.12 -13.12 16.34
C ALA A 76 -9.34 -11.67 16.81
N VAL A 77 -8.88 -10.67 16.06
CA VAL A 77 -8.96 -9.29 16.55
C VAL A 77 -10.39 -8.76 16.40
N SER A 78 -11.16 -8.78 17.48
CA SER A 78 -12.41 -8.03 17.61
C SER A 78 -12.17 -6.80 18.47
N SER A 79 -12.03 -5.64 17.83
CA SER A 79 -12.03 -4.34 18.48
C SER A 79 -12.85 -3.39 17.63
N GLU A 80 -13.65 -2.53 18.26
CA GLU A 80 -14.38 -1.44 17.57
C GLU A 80 -13.42 -0.49 16.84
N ARG A 81 -12.13 -0.48 17.23
CA ARG A 81 -11.08 0.32 16.57
C ARG A 81 -10.62 -0.30 15.25
N LEU A 82 -10.81 -1.60 15.06
CA LEU A 82 -10.68 -2.24 13.75
C LEU A 82 -12.01 -2.16 13.00
N ASN A 83 -12.36 -0.95 12.57
CA ASN A 83 -13.60 -0.75 11.82
C ASN A 83 -13.49 -1.33 10.39
N GLU A 84 -14.64 -1.77 9.86
CA GLU A 84 -14.74 -2.44 8.56
C GLU A 84 -14.37 -1.52 7.38
N ALA A 85 -14.68 -0.23 7.51
CA ALA A 85 -14.39 0.75 6.46
C ALA A 85 -12.89 0.92 6.22
N ASP A 86 -12.10 0.96 7.29
CA ASP A 86 -10.65 1.12 7.24
C ASP A 86 -9.96 -0.15 6.71
N LEU A 87 -10.46 -1.33 7.09
CA LEU A 87 -10.01 -2.61 6.57
C LEU A 87 -10.28 -2.73 5.06
N ALA A 88 -11.51 -2.43 4.63
CA ALA A 88 -11.87 -2.42 3.21
C ALA A 88 -11.09 -1.35 2.40
N ALA A 89 -10.66 -0.27 3.06
CA ALA A 89 -9.82 0.75 2.47
C ALA A 89 -8.32 0.38 2.41
N GLY A 90 -7.92 -0.80 2.93
CA GLY A 90 -6.53 -1.28 2.92
C GLY A 90 -5.61 -0.51 3.86
N LEU A 91 -6.16 0.23 4.84
CA LEU A 91 -5.35 1.12 5.71
C LEU A 91 -4.45 0.34 6.70
N TYR A 92 -4.74 -0.95 6.87
CA TYR A 92 -3.97 -1.87 7.69
C TYR A 92 -2.91 -2.66 6.90
N ASP A 93 -2.88 -2.51 5.57
CA ASP A 93 -1.96 -3.26 4.71
C ASP A 93 -0.50 -2.92 5.05
N ASP A 94 0.28 -3.95 5.36
CA ASP A 94 1.69 -3.84 5.75
C ASP A 94 1.92 -2.92 6.96
N GLY A 95 0.93 -2.81 7.85
CA GLY A 95 1.06 -2.13 9.14
C GLY A 95 2.12 -2.82 10.01
N GLN A 96 2.95 -2.05 10.71
CA GLN A 96 4.01 -2.60 11.56
C GLN A 96 3.40 -3.21 12.83
N VAL A 97 3.81 -4.44 13.15
CA VAL A 97 3.39 -5.15 14.37
C VAL A 97 4.59 -5.33 15.28
N GLU A 98 4.47 -4.87 16.52
CA GLU A 98 5.41 -5.13 17.61
C GLU A 98 4.72 -6.01 18.66
N VAL A 99 5.38 -7.07 19.10
CA VAL A 99 4.88 -7.96 20.15
C VAL A 99 5.80 -7.85 21.36
N PHE A 100 5.21 -7.58 22.52
CA PHE A 100 5.91 -7.42 23.79
C PHE A 100 5.47 -8.50 24.77
N ARG A 101 6.43 -8.97 25.58
CA ARG A 101 6.14 -9.66 26.84
C ARG A 101 6.31 -8.63 27.96
N VAL A 102 5.28 -8.42 28.76
CA VAL A 102 5.19 -7.31 29.72
C VAL A 102 4.82 -7.85 31.10
N ASN A 103 5.45 -7.34 32.16
CA ASN A 103 4.94 -7.52 33.51
C ASN A 103 3.79 -6.52 33.75
N TRP A 104 2.56 -7.00 33.91
CA TRP A 104 1.39 -6.11 34.08
C TRP A 104 1.41 -5.33 35.41
N GLN A 105 2.14 -5.80 36.42
CA GLN A 105 2.33 -5.02 37.66
C GLN A 105 3.31 -3.86 37.49
N GLN A 106 4.24 -3.99 36.55
CA GLN A 106 5.27 -2.99 36.28
C GLN A 106 5.56 -2.95 34.77
N PRO A 107 4.74 -2.24 33.96
CA PRO A 107 4.84 -2.24 32.49
C PRO A 107 6.19 -1.77 31.92
N GLU A 108 7.01 -1.12 32.75
CA GLU A 108 8.40 -0.76 32.45
C GLU A 108 9.30 -2.00 32.30
N SER A 109 8.98 -3.07 33.03
CA SER A 109 9.61 -4.37 32.91
C SER A 109 8.97 -5.15 31.76
N ARG A 110 9.51 -4.93 30.57
CA ARG A 110 9.03 -5.54 29.33
C ARG A 110 10.18 -5.86 28.39
N VAL A 111 9.93 -6.76 27.46
CA VAL A 111 10.85 -7.05 26.35
C VAL A 111 10.08 -7.09 25.05
N LEU A 112 10.65 -6.44 24.02
CA LEU A 112 10.19 -6.59 22.64
C LEU A 112 10.55 -8.00 22.17
N THR A 113 9.53 -8.83 22.03
CA THR A 113 9.65 -10.23 21.67
C THR A 113 9.55 -10.47 20.18
N ARG A 114 9.03 -9.55 19.36
CA ARG A 114 8.95 -9.75 17.90
C ARG A 114 8.59 -8.44 17.20
N THR A 115 9.03 -8.33 15.95
CA THR A 115 8.61 -7.28 15.02
C THR A 115 8.27 -7.93 13.68
N GLY A 116 7.19 -7.48 13.06
CA GLY A 116 6.74 -7.95 11.75
C GLY A 116 5.86 -6.92 11.07
N SER A 117 5.23 -7.33 9.97
CA SER A 117 4.17 -6.56 9.33
C SER A 117 2.89 -7.38 9.22
N LEU A 118 1.75 -6.67 9.22
CA LEU A 118 0.45 -7.26 9.03
C LEU A 118 0.32 -7.75 7.58
N GLY A 119 0.04 -9.04 7.42
CA GLY A 119 -0.18 -9.72 6.17
C GLY A 119 -1.66 -9.75 5.79
N GLU A 120 -2.12 -10.89 5.26
CA GLU A 120 -3.51 -11.04 4.85
C GLU A 120 -4.44 -11.03 6.07
N ILE A 121 -5.53 -10.27 5.98
CA ILE A 121 -6.61 -10.26 6.97
C ILE A 121 -7.80 -11.00 6.39
N ARG A 122 -8.13 -12.15 6.98
CA ARG A 122 -9.29 -12.97 6.59
C ARG A 122 -10.44 -12.77 7.57
N ARG A 123 -11.66 -12.70 7.05
CA ARG A 123 -12.88 -12.56 7.85
C ARG A 123 -13.58 -13.91 7.99
N ALA A 124 -14.01 -14.23 9.20
CA ALA A 124 -14.96 -15.31 9.49
C ALA A 124 -16.04 -14.80 10.47
N GLY A 125 -17.20 -14.40 9.94
CA GLY A 125 -18.30 -13.85 10.75
C GLY A 125 -17.97 -12.47 11.34
N THR A 126 -18.00 -12.37 12.67
CA THR A 126 -17.64 -11.17 13.47
C THR A 126 -16.17 -11.16 13.92
N ALA A 127 -15.42 -12.23 13.60
CA ALA A 127 -14.00 -12.34 13.93
C ALA A 127 -13.13 -12.09 12.69
N PHE A 128 -12.01 -11.42 12.91
CA PHE A 128 -10.97 -11.20 11.90
C PHE A 128 -9.72 -11.97 12.29
N THR A 129 -9.12 -12.67 11.34
CA THR A 129 -7.84 -13.35 11.49
C THR A 129 -6.80 -12.60 10.68
N ALA A 130 -5.76 -12.08 11.31
CA ALA A 130 -4.71 -11.35 10.62
C ALA A 130 -3.38 -12.10 10.67
N GLU A 131 -2.75 -12.34 9.52
CA GLU A 131 -1.42 -12.94 9.44
C GLU A 131 -0.35 -11.91 9.89
N VAL A 132 0.68 -12.35 10.65
CA VAL A 132 1.82 -11.48 11.00
C VAL A 132 3.07 -12.01 10.33
N ARG A 133 3.53 -11.33 9.28
CA ARG A 133 4.70 -11.74 8.51
C ARG A 133 5.97 -11.27 9.21
N GLY A 134 6.94 -12.17 9.36
CA GLY A 134 8.26 -11.82 9.84
C GLY A 134 9.05 -10.97 8.82
N LEU A 135 10.07 -10.26 9.29
CA LEU A 135 10.92 -9.39 8.46
C LEU A 135 11.55 -10.11 7.25
N ALA A 136 11.73 -11.43 7.32
CA ALA A 136 12.30 -12.24 6.24
C ALA A 136 11.44 -12.26 4.96
N HIS A 137 10.14 -11.97 5.04
CA HIS A 137 9.27 -11.90 3.87
C HIS A 137 9.76 -10.86 2.85
N TYR A 138 10.35 -9.74 3.30
CA TYR A 138 10.93 -8.74 2.38
C TYR A 138 12.14 -9.26 1.61
N LEU A 139 12.89 -10.23 2.15
CA LEU A 139 14.05 -10.83 1.48
C LEU A 139 13.66 -11.82 0.38
N GLN A 140 12.42 -12.33 0.42
CA GLN A 140 11.91 -13.29 -0.56
C GLN A 140 11.12 -12.63 -1.68
N GLN A 141 10.90 -11.32 -1.60
CA GLN A 141 10.33 -10.57 -2.70
C GLN A 141 11.33 -10.57 -3.86
N PRO A 142 10.89 -10.92 -5.09
CA PRO A 142 11.74 -10.77 -6.27
C PRO A 142 12.20 -9.32 -6.36
N ARG A 143 13.49 -9.09 -6.11
CA ARG A 143 14.12 -7.77 -6.27
C ARG A 143 15.03 -7.80 -7.47
N GLY A 144 14.84 -6.83 -8.35
CA GLY A 144 15.60 -6.72 -9.57
C GLY A 144 14.78 -6.06 -10.66
N ARG A 145 15.41 -5.86 -11.81
CA ARG A 145 14.76 -5.31 -13.00
C ARG A 145 14.61 -6.42 -14.02
N ILE A 146 13.46 -6.45 -14.66
CA ILE A 146 13.21 -7.32 -15.81
C ILE A 146 13.65 -6.56 -17.06
N TYR A 147 14.43 -7.19 -17.92
CA TYR A 147 14.67 -6.67 -19.26
C TYR A 147 13.39 -6.85 -20.07
N GLN A 148 12.74 -5.72 -20.38
CA GLN A 148 11.48 -5.69 -21.11
C GLN A 148 11.44 -4.48 -22.05
N TYR A 149 10.56 -4.53 -23.05
CA TYR A 149 10.41 -3.46 -24.03
C TYR A 149 9.95 -2.14 -23.40
N GLY A 150 8.96 -2.20 -22.50
CA GLY A 150 8.40 -1.03 -21.83
C GLY A 150 9.31 -0.46 -20.74
N CYS A 151 9.13 0.82 -20.44
CA CYS A 151 9.77 1.47 -19.29
C CYS A 151 9.30 0.82 -17.97
N ASP A 152 10.24 0.46 -17.10
CA ASP A 152 9.95 -0.02 -15.73
C ASP A 152 9.99 1.09 -14.67
N ALA A 153 10.16 2.36 -15.08
CA ALA A 153 10.08 3.52 -14.20
C ALA A 153 8.66 4.09 -14.15
N ASP A 154 8.27 4.60 -12.98
CA ASP A 154 7.03 5.35 -12.82
C ASP A 154 7.21 6.79 -13.26
N VAL A 155 6.19 7.34 -13.92
CA VAL A 155 6.28 8.69 -14.46
C VAL A 155 6.40 9.67 -13.28
N GLY A 156 7.43 10.50 -13.30
CA GLY A 156 7.76 11.41 -12.19
C GLY A 156 8.51 10.78 -11.02
N ASP A 157 8.82 9.47 -11.05
CA ASP A 157 9.76 8.90 -10.08
C ASP A 157 11.19 9.44 -10.31
N ALA A 158 12.10 9.19 -9.35
CA ALA A 158 13.48 9.66 -9.45
C ALA A 158 14.25 9.07 -10.66
N ARG A 159 13.85 7.91 -11.19
CA ARG A 159 14.48 7.27 -12.36
C ARG A 159 14.01 7.89 -13.66
N CYS A 160 12.77 8.38 -13.70
CA CYS A 160 12.13 9.07 -14.81
C CYS A 160 12.53 10.55 -14.82
N GLY A 161 12.35 11.26 -13.70
CA GLY A 161 12.73 12.68 -13.56
C GLY A 161 11.82 13.69 -14.27
N VAL A 162 10.67 13.26 -14.82
CA VAL A 162 9.66 14.20 -15.36
C VAL A 162 9.00 14.95 -14.21
N ASP A 163 8.99 16.28 -14.26
CA ASP A 163 8.25 17.09 -13.30
C ASP A 163 6.75 17.12 -13.63
N LEU A 164 5.97 16.26 -12.97
CA LEU A 164 4.52 16.22 -13.11
C LEU A 164 3.79 17.42 -12.49
N LEU A 165 4.49 18.33 -11.80
CA LEU A 165 3.90 19.57 -11.30
C LEU A 165 3.87 20.67 -12.37
N ALA A 166 4.63 20.52 -13.46
CA ALA A 166 4.59 21.45 -14.58
C ALA A 166 3.20 21.51 -15.21
N ALA A 167 2.74 22.71 -15.58
CA ALA A 167 1.40 22.95 -16.13
C ALA A 167 1.09 22.10 -17.38
N THR A 168 2.12 21.76 -18.17
CA THR A 168 1.97 20.87 -19.35
C THR A 168 1.54 19.45 -18.97
N TYR A 169 1.88 18.98 -17.78
CA TYR A 169 1.58 17.62 -17.29
C TYR A 169 0.53 17.60 -16.19
N ARG A 170 -0.03 18.75 -15.83
CA ARG A 170 -0.98 18.88 -14.73
C ARG A 170 -2.20 19.67 -15.14
N GLY A 171 -3.37 19.07 -14.95
CA GLY A 171 -4.67 19.70 -15.13
C GLY A 171 -5.38 19.89 -13.79
N ALA A 172 -6.30 20.84 -13.74
CA ALA A 172 -7.22 21.02 -12.62
C ALA A 172 -8.62 21.24 -13.18
N GLY A 173 -9.63 20.79 -12.45
CA GLY A 173 -11.00 20.81 -12.93
C GLY A 173 -12.02 20.56 -11.84
N ALA A 174 -13.27 20.50 -12.25
CA ALA A 174 -14.39 20.13 -11.40
C ALA A 174 -15.28 19.09 -12.08
N VAL A 175 -15.84 18.18 -11.29
CA VAL A 175 -16.85 17.22 -11.74
C VAL A 175 -18.08 18.00 -12.19
N ALA A 176 -18.48 17.87 -13.45
CA ALA A 176 -19.67 18.50 -13.99
C ALA A 176 -20.89 17.57 -13.84
N GLN A 177 -20.69 16.26 -14.06
CA GLN A 177 -21.74 15.25 -13.92
C GLN A 177 -21.13 13.91 -13.50
N THR A 178 -21.77 13.25 -12.54
CA THR A 178 -21.46 11.88 -12.13
C THR A 178 -22.30 10.91 -12.97
N VAL A 179 -21.65 10.02 -13.73
CA VAL A 179 -22.33 8.95 -14.48
C VAL A 179 -22.46 7.70 -13.60
N ASN A 180 -21.36 7.32 -12.93
CA ASN A 180 -21.31 6.27 -11.92
C ASN A 180 -20.11 6.54 -10.98
N ASP A 181 -19.79 5.60 -10.10
CA ASP A 181 -18.69 5.71 -9.13
C ASP A 181 -17.27 5.67 -9.74
N ARG A 182 -17.14 5.49 -11.06
CA ARG A 182 -15.88 5.47 -11.81
C ARG A 182 -15.83 6.46 -12.97
N THR A 183 -16.97 6.92 -13.47
CA THR A 183 -17.07 7.66 -14.72
C THR A 183 -17.71 9.03 -14.48
N PHE A 184 -16.99 10.07 -14.90
CA PHE A 184 -17.35 11.46 -14.64
C PHE A 184 -17.21 12.30 -15.90
N VAL A 185 -18.19 13.16 -16.15
CA VAL A 185 -18.02 14.28 -17.07
C VAL A 185 -17.41 15.42 -16.28
N VAL A 186 -16.34 16.01 -16.80
CA VAL A 186 -15.52 17.00 -16.09
C VAL A 186 -15.34 18.27 -16.91
N SER A 187 -14.98 19.34 -16.20
CA SER A 187 -14.62 20.65 -16.76
C SER A 187 -13.16 20.99 -16.45
N GLY A 188 -12.59 21.99 -17.13
CA GLY A 188 -11.23 22.50 -16.86
C GLY A 188 -10.10 21.78 -17.62
N LEU A 189 -10.41 20.71 -18.35
CA LEU A 189 -9.43 19.91 -19.11
C LEU A 189 -9.55 20.05 -20.64
N GLY A 190 -10.37 20.99 -21.13
CA GLY A 190 -10.65 21.14 -22.56
C GLY A 190 -9.46 21.55 -23.43
N ASP A 191 -8.44 22.16 -22.84
CA ASP A 191 -7.22 22.59 -23.55
C ASP A 191 -6.21 21.44 -23.78
N PHE A 192 -6.44 20.28 -23.16
CA PHE A 192 -5.62 19.10 -23.34
C PHE A 192 -6.14 18.24 -24.48
N THR A 193 -5.26 17.47 -25.13
CA THR A 193 -5.69 16.49 -26.13
C THR A 193 -6.32 15.27 -25.45
N ALA A 194 -7.15 14.52 -26.20
CA ALA A 194 -7.60 13.20 -25.76
C ALA A 194 -6.41 12.32 -25.36
N ASP A 195 -6.64 11.40 -24.42
CA ASP A 195 -5.66 10.49 -23.83
C ASP A 195 -4.47 11.12 -23.09
N TRP A 196 -4.41 12.46 -22.98
CA TRP A 196 -3.33 13.13 -22.26
C TRP A 196 -3.21 12.68 -20.79
N PHE A 197 -4.33 12.38 -20.13
CA PHE A 197 -4.36 11.92 -18.74
C PHE A 197 -4.61 10.41 -18.59
N THR A 198 -4.77 9.66 -19.69
CA THR A 198 -4.93 8.19 -19.64
C THR A 198 -3.69 7.54 -19.02
N ARG A 199 -3.87 6.66 -18.03
CA ARG A 199 -2.82 6.09 -17.12
C ARG A 199 -2.13 7.13 -16.23
N GLY A 200 -2.77 8.28 -16.04
CA GLY A 200 -2.38 9.30 -15.09
C GLY A 200 -3.10 9.12 -13.77
N LEU A 201 -2.92 10.07 -12.85
CA LEU A 201 -3.57 10.05 -11.54
C LEU A 201 -4.57 11.20 -11.45
N MET A 202 -5.79 10.90 -11.02
CA MET A 202 -6.80 11.88 -10.61
C MET A 202 -6.85 11.93 -9.08
N THR A 203 -6.63 13.10 -8.51
CA THR A 203 -6.70 13.35 -7.06
C THR A 203 -7.81 14.34 -6.77
N PHE A 204 -8.80 13.93 -5.98
CA PHE A 204 -9.86 14.82 -5.52
C PHE A 204 -9.33 15.79 -4.46
N THR A 205 -9.59 17.09 -4.63
CA THR A 205 -9.09 18.15 -3.74
C THR A 205 -10.16 18.73 -2.83
N SER A 206 -11.42 18.31 -2.97
CA SER A 206 -12.55 18.75 -2.14
C SER A 206 -13.64 17.68 -2.05
N GLY A 207 -14.55 17.84 -1.09
CA GLY A 207 -15.72 16.97 -0.92
C GLY A 207 -15.39 15.67 -0.18
N PRO A 208 -16.37 14.75 -0.04
CA PRO A 208 -16.20 13.48 0.67
C PRO A 208 -15.08 12.59 0.13
N ALA A 209 -14.70 12.76 -1.13
CA ALA A 209 -13.61 12.03 -1.76
C ALA A 209 -12.22 12.69 -1.64
N GLN A 210 -12.11 13.81 -0.92
CA GLN A 210 -10.86 14.57 -0.79
C GLN A 210 -9.67 13.67 -0.41
N ALA A 211 -8.53 13.96 -1.02
CA ALA A 211 -7.26 13.23 -0.89
C ALA A 211 -7.24 11.81 -1.49
N GLN A 212 -8.36 11.28 -2.00
CA GLN A 212 -8.33 10.04 -2.76
C GLN A 212 -7.66 10.28 -4.11
N SER A 213 -6.71 9.42 -4.44
CA SER A 213 -5.98 9.42 -5.72
C SER A 213 -6.18 8.09 -6.42
N ILE A 214 -6.68 8.12 -7.65
CA ILE A 214 -7.04 6.92 -8.42
C ILE A 214 -6.52 7.05 -9.85
N GLU A 215 -6.03 5.93 -10.40
CA GLU A 215 -5.53 5.89 -11.77
C GLU A 215 -6.66 6.09 -12.79
N ILE A 216 -6.40 6.93 -13.78
CA ILE A 216 -7.29 7.23 -14.89
C ILE A 216 -7.17 6.12 -15.92
N LYS A 217 -8.25 5.37 -16.12
CA LYS A 217 -8.36 4.34 -17.15
C LYS A 217 -8.51 4.93 -18.55
N SER A 218 -9.33 5.97 -18.70
CA SER A 218 -9.50 6.67 -19.97
C SER A 218 -9.79 8.16 -19.78
N HIS A 219 -9.26 8.98 -20.69
CA HIS A 219 -9.52 10.41 -20.81
C HIS A 219 -9.96 10.73 -22.25
N THR A 220 -11.25 10.97 -22.44
CA THR A 220 -11.83 11.17 -23.78
C THR A 220 -12.45 12.55 -23.91
N ILE A 221 -12.40 13.10 -25.13
CA ILE A 221 -13.02 14.37 -25.49
C ILE A 221 -13.93 14.12 -26.69
N ALA A 222 -15.23 14.21 -26.50
CA ALA A 222 -16.23 13.93 -27.53
C ALA A 222 -17.35 14.98 -27.48
N ALA A 223 -17.70 15.56 -28.63
CA ALA A 223 -18.74 16.59 -28.74
C ALA A 223 -18.59 17.76 -27.73
N GLY A 224 -17.35 18.13 -27.40
CA GLY A 224 -17.04 19.21 -26.44
C GLY A 224 -17.14 18.82 -24.96
N LEU A 225 -17.47 17.55 -24.66
CA LEU A 225 -17.50 17.03 -23.30
C LEU A 225 -16.21 16.24 -23.01
N VAL A 226 -15.62 16.50 -21.84
CA VAL A 226 -14.47 15.74 -21.35
C VAL A 226 -14.97 14.68 -20.38
N THR A 227 -14.63 13.42 -20.63
CA THR A 227 -15.02 12.29 -19.79
C THR A 227 -13.77 11.59 -19.24
N ILE A 228 -13.78 11.31 -17.95
CA ILE A 228 -12.76 10.51 -17.25
C ILE A 228 -13.42 9.23 -16.73
N GLU A 229 -12.80 8.09 -17.01
CA GLU A 229 -13.08 6.81 -16.37
C GLU A 229 -11.89 6.42 -15.48
N LEU A 230 -12.17 6.00 -14.26
CA LEU A 230 -11.18 5.54 -13.29
C LEU A 230 -11.11 4.00 -13.24
N TRP A 231 -9.93 3.46 -12.90
CA TRP A 231 -9.75 2.01 -12.76
C TRP A 231 -10.52 1.43 -11.58
N HIS A 232 -10.63 2.19 -10.49
CA HIS A 232 -11.33 1.80 -9.27
C HIS A 232 -12.44 2.80 -8.94
N ALA A 233 -13.48 2.30 -8.27
CA ALA A 233 -14.56 3.14 -7.78
C ALA A 233 -14.05 4.12 -6.72
N VAL A 234 -14.53 5.37 -6.76
CA VAL A 234 -14.24 6.36 -5.73
C VAL A 234 -15.03 6.01 -4.47
N ARG A 235 -14.41 6.16 -3.29
CA ARG A 235 -15.13 5.95 -2.01
C ARG A 235 -15.90 7.21 -1.64
N GLY A 236 -17.15 7.03 -1.23
CA GLY A 236 -18.03 8.13 -0.84
C GLY A 236 -18.75 8.79 -2.03
N PRO A 237 -19.75 9.64 -1.76
CA PRO A 237 -20.55 10.26 -2.80
C PRO A 237 -19.76 11.34 -3.57
N ILE A 238 -19.90 11.31 -4.91
CA ILE A 238 -19.33 12.30 -5.83
C ILE A 238 -20.42 13.21 -6.34
N GLU A 239 -20.32 14.49 -5.98
CA GLU A 239 -21.27 15.53 -6.31
C GLU A 239 -20.70 16.47 -7.38
N PRO A 240 -21.54 17.01 -8.29
CA PRO A 240 -21.13 18.07 -9.19
C PRO A 240 -20.53 19.27 -8.43
N GLY A 241 -19.47 19.85 -8.99
CA GLY A 241 -18.71 20.96 -8.39
C GLY A 241 -17.49 20.53 -7.57
N GLN A 242 -17.33 19.24 -7.27
CA GLN A 242 -16.13 18.75 -6.59
C GLN A 242 -14.88 18.96 -7.43
N SER A 243 -13.90 19.64 -6.85
CA SER A 243 -12.61 19.94 -7.45
C SER A 243 -11.66 18.74 -7.42
N PHE A 244 -10.81 18.67 -8.45
CA PHE A 244 -9.76 17.68 -8.56
C PHE A 244 -8.55 18.24 -9.29
N VAL A 245 -7.42 17.53 -9.19
CA VAL A 245 -6.24 17.69 -10.03
C VAL A 245 -5.93 16.38 -10.75
N VAL A 246 -5.42 16.47 -11.96
CA VAL A 246 -4.97 15.32 -12.76
C VAL A 246 -3.51 15.48 -13.17
N THR A 247 -2.80 14.37 -13.29
CA THR A 247 -1.43 14.32 -13.81
C THR A 247 -1.36 13.49 -15.09
N ALA A 248 -0.47 13.85 -16.00
CA ALA A 248 -0.32 13.20 -17.29
C ALA A 248 0.14 11.74 -17.14
N GLY A 249 -0.53 10.83 -17.84
CA GLY A 249 -0.20 9.41 -17.81
C GLY A 249 0.90 8.99 -18.77
N CYS A 250 1.46 7.81 -18.54
CA CYS A 250 2.53 7.23 -19.34
C CYS A 250 2.19 5.79 -19.71
N ASP A 251 2.22 5.48 -21.01
CA ASP A 251 1.97 4.14 -21.52
C ASP A 251 3.20 3.22 -21.43
N LYS A 252 4.32 3.75 -20.94
CA LYS A 252 5.65 3.11 -20.85
C LYS A 252 6.33 2.84 -22.21
N HIS A 253 5.82 3.37 -23.32
CA HIS A 253 6.45 3.26 -24.64
C HIS A 253 7.48 4.38 -24.88
N ILE A 254 8.57 4.06 -25.59
CA ILE A 254 9.61 5.03 -25.93
C ILE A 254 9.08 6.14 -26.86
N SER A 255 8.13 5.84 -27.75
CA SER A 255 7.50 6.82 -28.64
C SER A 255 6.81 7.92 -27.85
N THR A 256 6.02 7.54 -26.84
CA THR A 256 5.33 8.46 -25.93
C THR A 256 6.33 9.20 -25.03
N CYS A 257 7.33 8.50 -24.52
CA CYS A 257 8.42 9.11 -23.74
C CYS A 257 9.14 10.23 -24.54
N LYS A 258 9.34 10.03 -25.84
CA LYS A 258 9.91 11.03 -26.74
C LYS A 258 8.93 12.17 -27.05
N ALA A 259 7.74 11.84 -27.53
CA ALA A 259 6.81 12.82 -28.09
C ALA A 259 6.14 13.68 -27.01
N LYS A 260 5.73 13.07 -25.89
CA LYS A 260 4.99 13.74 -24.82
C LYS A 260 5.90 14.35 -23.76
N PHE A 261 6.95 13.62 -23.38
CA PHE A 261 7.80 13.98 -22.24
C PHE A 261 9.20 14.47 -22.62
N ALA A 262 9.61 14.35 -23.88
CA ALA A 262 10.96 14.66 -24.34
C ALA A 262 12.08 14.03 -23.48
N ASN A 263 11.82 12.85 -22.89
CA ASN A 263 12.61 12.30 -21.79
C ASN A 263 13.24 10.92 -22.10
N VAL A 264 13.63 10.70 -23.36
CA VAL A 264 14.22 9.42 -23.80
C VAL A 264 15.51 9.08 -23.04
N ILE A 265 16.28 10.09 -22.61
CA ILE A 265 17.54 9.89 -21.87
C ILE A 265 17.34 9.15 -20.53
N ASN A 266 16.17 9.30 -19.91
CA ASN A 266 15.81 8.62 -18.67
C ASN A 266 14.88 7.42 -18.91
N PHE A 267 14.68 6.99 -20.16
CA PHE A 267 13.92 5.78 -20.46
C PHE A 267 14.62 4.55 -19.88
N ARG A 268 13.88 3.73 -19.14
CA ARG A 268 14.42 2.58 -18.43
C ARG A 268 14.07 1.23 -19.06
N GLY A 269 13.30 1.22 -20.15
CA GLY A 269 13.02 0.00 -20.93
C GLY A 269 14.11 -0.33 -21.95
N PHE A 270 13.91 -1.43 -22.67
CA PHE A 270 14.83 -1.95 -23.68
C PHE A 270 14.10 -2.09 -25.03
N PRO A 271 13.92 -0.99 -25.78
CA PRO A 271 13.06 -0.95 -26.98
C PRO A 271 13.64 -1.72 -28.17
N HIS A 272 14.92 -2.09 -28.11
CA HIS A 272 15.60 -2.85 -29.16
C HIS A 272 15.87 -4.29 -28.74
N MET A 273 15.27 -4.75 -27.62
CA MET A 273 15.42 -6.12 -27.17
C MET A 273 14.81 -7.07 -28.23
N PRO A 274 15.61 -7.97 -28.82
CA PRO A 274 15.09 -8.93 -29.78
C PRO A 274 14.11 -9.89 -29.09
N GLY A 275 12.99 -10.17 -29.77
CA GLY A 275 12.02 -11.15 -29.30
C GLY A 275 12.53 -12.59 -29.46
N ASN A 276 11.82 -13.55 -28.86
CA ASN A 276 12.18 -14.97 -28.91
C ASN A 276 12.30 -15.50 -30.35
N ASP A 277 11.51 -14.96 -31.29
CA ASP A 277 11.55 -15.35 -32.70
C ASP A 277 12.88 -15.00 -33.39
N PHE A 278 13.54 -13.92 -32.97
CA PHE A 278 14.87 -13.57 -33.47
C PHE A 278 15.93 -14.55 -32.93
N VAL A 279 15.77 -15.04 -31.70
CA VAL A 279 16.69 -16.00 -31.07
C VAL A 279 16.62 -17.37 -31.75
N THR A 280 15.44 -17.77 -32.22
CA THR A 280 15.23 -19.04 -32.95
C THR A 280 15.42 -18.91 -34.46
N SER A 281 15.60 -17.69 -34.97
CA SER A 281 15.88 -17.46 -36.38
C SER A 281 17.29 -17.96 -36.73
N TYR A 282 17.36 -18.74 -37.82
CA TYR A 282 18.62 -19.06 -38.47
C TYR A 282 18.72 -18.22 -39.75
N PHE A 283 19.95 -17.88 -40.13
CA PHE A 283 20.19 -17.19 -41.40
C PHE A 283 19.83 -18.13 -42.57
N GLY A 284 18.63 -17.95 -43.13
CA GLY A 284 18.23 -18.55 -44.39
C GLY A 284 18.80 -17.73 -45.54
N SER A 285 19.55 -18.37 -46.44
CA SER A 285 19.96 -17.74 -47.70
C SER A 285 18.75 -17.60 -48.64
N GLY A 286 18.09 -16.45 -48.64
CA GLY A 286 17.06 -16.03 -49.62
C GLY A 286 16.04 -15.08 -49.01
N SER A 287 15.62 -13.97 -49.62
CA SER A 287 15.67 -13.54 -51.02
C SER A 287 15.82 -12.01 -51.15
N SER A 288 16.51 -11.58 -52.20
CA SER A 288 16.47 -10.23 -52.79
C SER A 288 15.07 -9.79 -53.20
#